data_AF-A0A167RX89-F1
#
_entry.id   AF-A0A167RX89-F1
#
_cell.length_a   1.000
_cell.length_b   1.000
_cell.length_c   1.000
_cell.angle_alpha   90.00
_cell.angle_beta   90.00
_cell.angle_gamma   90.00
#
_symmetry.space_group_name_H-M   'P 1'
#
loop_
_entity.id
_entity.type
_entity.pdbx_description
1 polymer ?
#
loop_
_entity_poly.entity_id
_entity_poly.type
_entity_poly.pdbx_seq_one_letter_code
_entity_poly.pdbx_strand_id
1 'polypeptide(L)'
;MLGSARLTFDVDLVVRKGGTMAARRLLREDDAHFKGEFAEGTPVHEVDVVNVLKPTLLLDAKCRSILERATWDAKLKDARDIKFLIRFCVSHGLDVSPEEVPNATKEFAVGFVREHGQPELWEEAGYVISEDGA
;
A
#
# COMPACT_ATOMS: atom_id res chain seq x y z
N MET A 1 13.35 21.56 -10.56
CA MET A 1 12.03 21.84 -9.96
C MET A 1 11.40 20.52 -9.56
N LEU A 2 11.40 20.19 -8.26
CA LEU A 2 10.66 19.02 -7.76
C LEU A 2 9.17 19.37 -7.67
N GLY A 3 8.35 18.48 -8.21
CA GLY A 3 6.99 18.74 -8.65
C GLY A 3 5.93 18.82 -7.53
N SER A 4 4.88 19.57 -7.87
CA SER A 4 3.50 19.51 -7.40
C SER A 4 3.26 19.53 -5.90
N ALA A 5 2.55 20.57 -5.44
CA ALA A 5 1.94 20.60 -4.12
C ALA A 5 0.99 19.40 -3.96
N ARG A 6 1.46 18.36 -3.27
CA ARG A 6 0.61 17.30 -2.73
C ARG A 6 0.18 17.72 -1.33
N LEU A 7 -1.12 17.94 -1.14
CA LEU A 7 -1.71 18.01 0.19
C LEU A 7 -1.89 16.57 0.67
N THR A 8 -0.94 16.09 1.45
CA THR A 8 -1.03 14.81 2.16
C THR A 8 -1.51 15.10 3.58
N PHE A 9 -2.70 14.61 3.94
CA PHE A 9 -3.29 14.87 5.26
C PHE A 9 -2.77 13.92 6.35
N ASP A 10 -2.21 12.78 5.95
CA ASP A 10 -1.71 11.72 6.83
C ASP A 10 -0.50 10.98 6.22
N VAL A 11 0.43 10.53 7.07
CA VAL A 11 1.58 9.71 6.67
C VAL A 11 1.58 8.42 7.48
N ASP A 12 1.56 7.28 6.78
CA ASP A 12 1.68 5.97 7.41
C ASP A 12 3.15 5.59 7.62
N LEU A 13 3.51 5.28 8.86
CA LEU A 13 4.84 4.77 9.23
C LEU A 13 4.79 3.27 9.45
N VAL A 14 5.71 2.55 8.79
CA VAL A 14 5.88 1.11 9.03
C VAL A 14 6.82 0.91 10.22
N VAL A 15 6.34 0.20 11.23
CA VAL A 15 7.11 -0.11 12.43
C VAL A 15 7.32 -1.62 12.53
N ARG A 16 8.54 -2.04 12.91
CA ARG A 16 8.84 -3.46 13.16
C ARG A 16 7.87 -4.04 14.18
N LYS A 17 7.48 -5.31 13.98
CA LYS A 17 6.59 -6.03 14.90
C LYS A 17 7.15 -5.97 16.33
N GLY A 18 6.30 -5.58 17.29
CA GLY A 18 6.69 -5.35 18.69
C GLY A 18 7.21 -3.94 19.00
N GLY A 19 7.61 -3.15 17.99
CA GLY A 19 8.12 -1.79 18.15
C GLY A 19 7.05 -0.70 18.21
N THR A 20 5.77 -1.02 17.95
CA THR A 20 4.68 -0.04 17.85
C THR A 20 4.55 0.85 19.09
N MET A 21 4.71 0.28 20.30
CA MET A 21 4.62 1.07 21.53
C MET A 21 5.78 2.05 21.68
N ALA A 22 7.00 1.66 21.31
CA ALA A 22 8.17 2.52 21.35
C ALA A 22 8.06 3.66 20.31
N ALA A 23 7.65 3.35 19.08
CA ALA A 23 7.43 4.36 18.04
C ALA A 23 6.34 5.36 18.45
N ARG A 24 5.21 4.87 18.99
CA ARG A 24 4.15 5.74 19.52
C ARG A 24 4.60 6.59 20.70
N ARG A 25 5.54 6.10 21.51
CA ARG A 25 6.11 6.88 22.63
C ARG A 25 6.96 8.02 22.08
N LEU A 26 7.86 7.74 21.15
CA LEU A 26 8.69 8.75 20.48
C LEU A 26 7.83 9.84 19.82
N LEU A 27 6.80 9.44 19.07
CA LEU A 27 5.90 10.40 18.39
C LEU A 27 5.03 11.21 19.35
N ARG A 28 4.72 10.68 20.55
CA ARG A 28 3.91 11.37 21.57
C ARG A 28 4.73 12.29 22.48
N GLU A 29 6.01 11.99 22.68
CA GLU A 29 6.91 12.90 23.38
C GLU A 29 7.11 14.20 22.57
N ASP A 30 6.71 14.21 21.30
CA ASP A 30 6.82 15.31 20.34
C ASP A 30 5.45 15.92 19.92
N ASP A 31 4.43 15.80 20.79
CA ASP A 31 3.02 16.15 20.50
C ASP A 31 2.79 17.64 20.13
N ALA A 32 3.79 18.49 20.34
CA ALA A 32 3.79 19.91 19.98
C ALA A 32 4.14 20.16 18.49
N HIS A 33 4.74 19.20 17.79
CA HIS A 33 5.25 19.40 16.42
C HIS A 33 4.30 18.94 15.31
N PHE A 34 3.13 18.39 15.64
CA PHE A 34 2.19 17.85 14.64
C PHE A 34 0.83 18.59 14.57
N LYS A 35 0.71 19.78 15.18
CA LYS A 35 -0.52 20.59 15.18
C LYS A 35 -0.18 22.07 14.89
N GLY A 36 -0.82 22.67 13.87
CA GLY A 36 -0.70 24.11 13.57
C GLY A 36 -0.19 24.44 12.16
N GLU A 37 0.03 25.74 11.90
CA GLU A 37 0.70 26.21 10.69
C GLU A 37 2.23 26.07 10.85
N PHE A 38 2.88 25.51 9.84
CA PHE A 38 4.33 25.36 9.78
C PHE A 38 4.94 26.59 9.11
N ALA A 39 5.86 27.28 9.77
CA ALA A 39 6.52 28.49 9.28
C ALA A 39 8.02 28.22 9.06
N GLU A 40 8.73 29.17 8.43
CA GLU A 40 10.15 29.06 8.12
C GLU A 40 11.04 28.75 9.35
N GLY A 41 10.59 29.13 10.55
CA GLY A 41 11.29 28.85 11.81
C GLY A 41 10.87 27.58 12.54
N THR A 42 9.94 26.78 12.00
CA THR A 42 9.52 25.54 12.67
C THR A 42 10.69 24.54 12.68
N PRO A 43 11.08 24.00 13.84
CA PRO A 43 12.16 23.02 13.92
C PRO A 43 11.90 21.82 13.03
N VAL A 44 12.91 21.44 12.24
CA VAL A 44 12.87 20.26 11.36
C VAL A 44 13.80 19.21 11.92
N HIS A 45 13.31 17.98 12.04
CA HIS A 45 14.13 16.80 12.29
C HIS A 45 14.35 16.07 10.96
N GLU A 46 15.59 16.11 10.46
CA GLU A 46 15.97 15.31 9.29
C GLU A 46 16.15 13.84 9.72
N VAL A 47 15.40 12.95 9.06
CA VAL A 47 15.52 11.50 9.23
C VAL A 47 16.24 10.96 7.99
N ASP A 48 17.55 10.74 8.11
CA ASP A 48 18.46 10.36 7.02
C ASP A 48 18.09 9.06 6.28
N VAL A 49 17.27 8.19 6.89
CA VAL A 49 16.94 6.88 6.33
C VAL A 49 15.45 6.58 6.43
N VAL A 50 14.73 6.82 5.34
CA VAL A 50 13.36 6.32 5.18
C VAL A 50 13.42 4.89 4.65
N ASN A 51 13.02 3.93 5.49
CA ASN A 51 12.81 2.56 5.05
C ASN A 51 11.37 2.41 4.55
N VAL A 52 11.18 2.29 3.24
CA VAL A 52 9.89 1.99 2.63
C VAL A 52 9.74 0.47 2.51
N LEU A 53 8.56 -0.07 2.82
CA LEU A 53 8.27 -1.48 2.57
C LEU A 53 8.40 -1.78 1.07
N LYS A 54 8.94 -2.96 0.75
CA LYS A 54 8.96 -3.47 -0.63
C LYS A 54 7.51 -3.45 -1.17
N PRO A 55 7.27 -2.90 -2.38
CA PRO A 55 5.93 -2.82 -2.96
C PRO A 55 5.18 -4.15 -3.02
N THR A 56 5.88 -5.27 -3.19
CA THR A 56 5.28 -6.63 -3.19
C THR A 56 4.71 -7.01 -1.82
N LEU A 57 5.35 -6.59 -0.72
CA LEU A 57 4.81 -6.78 0.63
C LEU A 57 3.59 -5.90 0.90
N LEU A 58 3.57 -4.69 0.34
CA LEU A 58 2.38 -3.81 0.42
C LEU A 58 1.22 -4.40 -0.39
N LEU A 59 1.51 -4.94 -1.57
CA LEU A 59 0.52 -5.61 -2.42
C LEU A 59 -0.06 -6.83 -1.70
N ASP A 60 0.79 -7.69 -1.14
CA ASP A 60 0.39 -8.87 -0.37
C ASP A 60 -0.54 -8.50 0.79
N ALA A 61 -0.14 -7.50 1.58
CA ALA A 61 -0.93 -7.01 2.70
C ALA A 61 -2.31 -6.50 2.27
N LYS A 62 -2.40 -5.82 1.11
CA LYS A 62 -3.67 -5.30 0.57
C LYS A 62 -4.56 -6.40 0.01
N CYS A 63 -3.99 -7.38 -0.69
CA CYS A 63 -4.71 -8.58 -1.16
C CYS A 63 -5.34 -9.34 0.01
N ARG A 64 -4.67 -9.44 1.16
CA ARG A 64 -5.27 -9.99 2.37
C ARG A 64 -6.33 -9.07 2.97
N SER A 65 -6.00 -7.79 3.14
CA SER A 65 -6.85 -6.82 3.87
C SER A 65 -8.21 -6.60 3.21
N ILE A 66 -8.31 -6.61 1.87
CA ILE A 66 -9.58 -6.35 1.18
C ILE A 66 -10.65 -7.39 1.52
N LEU A 67 -10.25 -8.64 1.78
CA LEU A 67 -11.16 -9.74 2.17
C LEU A 67 -11.74 -9.53 3.58
N GLU A 68 -11.01 -8.85 4.45
CA GLU A 68 -11.37 -8.59 5.86
C GLU A 68 -12.23 -7.32 6.03
N ARG A 69 -12.40 -6.49 4.97
CA ARG A 69 -13.14 -5.22 5.09
C ARG A 69 -14.65 -5.42 5.20
N ALA A 70 -15.23 -4.75 6.19
CA ALA A 70 -16.68 -4.80 6.46
C ALA A 70 -17.52 -3.94 5.51
N THR A 71 -16.97 -2.88 4.92
CA THR A 71 -17.73 -1.95 4.07
C THR A 71 -17.21 -1.93 2.64
N TRP A 72 -18.13 -1.70 1.70
CA TRP A 72 -17.78 -1.61 0.29
C TRP A 72 -16.84 -0.44 -0.01
N ASP A 73 -17.03 0.70 0.65
CA ASP A 73 -16.13 1.85 0.49
C ASP A 73 -14.69 1.56 0.91
N ALA A 74 -14.49 0.78 1.99
CA ALA A 74 -13.17 0.35 2.41
C ALA A 74 -12.56 -0.63 1.38
N LYS A 75 -13.36 -1.56 0.86
CA LYS A 75 -12.94 -2.47 -0.22
C LYS A 75 -12.55 -1.72 -1.49
N LEU A 76 -13.28 -0.68 -1.87
CA LEU A 76 -12.95 0.15 -3.04
C LEU A 76 -11.64 0.91 -2.88
N LYS A 77 -11.31 1.37 -1.66
CA LYS A 77 -10.00 1.97 -1.37
C LYS A 77 -8.88 0.94 -1.52
N ASP A 78 -9.02 -0.22 -0.88
CA ASP A 78 -8.02 -1.29 -1.01
C ASP A 78 -7.89 -1.78 -2.47
N ALA A 79 -8.99 -1.85 -3.23
CA ALA A 79 -8.96 -2.22 -4.65
C ALA A 79 -8.19 -1.20 -5.50
N ARG A 80 -8.32 0.11 -5.23
CA ARG A 80 -7.50 1.14 -5.89
C ARG A 80 -6.02 0.96 -5.55
N ASP A 81 -5.71 0.68 -4.29
CA ASP A 81 -4.32 0.46 -3.84
C ASP A 81 -3.72 -0.79 -4.51
N ILE A 82 -4.47 -1.90 -4.57
CA ILE A 82 -4.05 -3.15 -5.24
C ILE A 82 -3.72 -2.87 -6.71
N LYS A 83 -4.62 -2.19 -7.43
CA LYS A 83 -4.42 -1.82 -8.85
C LYS A 83 -3.21 -0.92 -9.04
N PHE A 84 -3.01 0.03 -8.14
CA PHE A 84 -1.82 0.87 -8.20
C PHE A 84 -0.54 0.05 -7.98
N LEU A 85 -0.52 -0.79 -6.94
CA LEU A 85 0.65 -1.54 -6.52
C LEU A 85 1.07 -2.59 -7.55
N ILE A 86 0.13 -3.36 -8.11
CA ILE A 86 0.46 -4.36 -9.13
C ILE A 86 0.99 -3.70 -10.41
N ARG A 87 0.39 -2.59 -10.87
CA ARG A 87 0.93 -1.80 -11.99
C ARG A 87 2.32 -1.26 -11.69
N PHE A 88 2.52 -0.74 -10.47
CA PHE A 88 3.84 -0.27 -10.04
C PHE A 88 4.87 -1.41 -10.08
N CYS A 89 4.53 -2.57 -9.52
CA CYS A 89 5.41 -3.74 -9.50
C CYS A 89 5.79 -4.18 -10.92
N VAL A 90 4.80 -4.38 -11.79
CA VAL A 90 5.03 -4.81 -13.18
C VAL A 90 5.89 -3.79 -13.94
N SER A 91 5.56 -2.50 -13.85
CA SER A 91 6.33 -1.44 -14.54
C SER A 91 7.80 -1.30 -14.07
N HIS A 92 8.12 -1.82 -12.88
CA HIS A 92 9.47 -1.80 -12.32
C HIS A 92 10.14 -3.19 -12.31
N GLY A 93 9.54 -4.18 -12.97
CA GLY A 93 10.08 -5.54 -13.06
C GLY A 93 10.15 -6.26 -11.72
N LEU A 94 9.27 -5.91 -10.77
CA LEU A 94 9.17 -6.61 -9.49
C LEU A 94 8.36 -7.89 -9.65
N ASP A 95 8.84 -8.98 -9.03
CA ASP A 95 8.13 -10.25 -9.02
C ASP A 95 6.87 -10.17 -8.15
N VAL A 96 5.73 -10.49 -8.76
CA VAL A 96 4.40 -10.54 -8.12
C VAL A 96 3.85 -11.95 -8.10
N SER A 97 4.69 -12.96 -8.32
CA SER A 97 4.33 -14.36 -8.20
C SER A 97 3.76 -14.69 -6.81
N PRO A 98 3.01 -15.79 -6.66
CA PRO A 98 2.54 -16.26 -5.35
C PRO A 98 3.65 -16.55 -4.32
N GLU A 99 4.91 -16.65 -4.75
CA GLU A 99 6.06 -16.80 -3.84
C GLU A 99 6.41 -15.48 -3.15
N GLU A 100 6.28 -14.36 -3.86
CA GLU A 100 6.52 -13.01 -3.36
C GLU A 100 5.26 -12.32 -2.81
N VAL A 101 4.09 -12.68 -3.34
CA VAL A 101 2.79 -12.12 -2.97
C VAL A 101 1.79 -13.26 -2.68
N PRO A 102 1.95 -14.00 -1.56
CA PRO A 102 1.15 -15.19 -1.27
C PRO A 102 -0.36 -15.00 -1.25
N ASN A 103 -0.85 -13.80 -0.92
CA ASN A 103 -2.29 -13.50 -0.91
C ASN A 103 -2.84 -13.13 -2.29
N ALA A 104 -1.99 -12.90 -3.29
CA ALA A 104 -2.39 -12.72 -4.68
C ALA A 104 -2.39 -14.07 -5.41
N THR A 105 -3.25 -15.00 -4.98
CA THR A 105 -3.42 -16.28 -5.66
C THR A 105 -4.15 -16.11 -7.00
N LYS A 106 -4.17 -17.16 -7.82
CA LYS A 106 -4.95 -17.16 -9.07
C LYS A 106 -6.44 -16.96 -8.78
N GLU A 107 -6.97 -17.64 -7.78
CA GLU A 107 -8.37 -17.56 -7.35
C GLU A 107 -8.69 -16.15 -6.85
N PHE A 108 -7.78 -15.54 -6.09
CA PHE A 108 -7.91 -14.15 -5.68
C PHE A 108 -7.97 -13.23 -6.90
N ALA A 109 -7.02 -13.34 -7.83
CA ALA A 109 -6.96 -12.48 -9.01
C ALA A 109 -8.23 -12.58 -9.86
N VAL A 110 -8.72 -13.79 -10.13
CA VAL A 110 -9.98 -14.02 -10.86
C VAL A 110 -11.17 -13.40 -10.12
N GLY A 111 -11.30 -13.65 -8.81
CA GLY A 111 -12.36 -13.07 -7.98
C GLY A 111 -12.30 -11.54 -7.94
N PHE A 112 -11.10 -10.98 -7.78
CA PHE A 112 -10.85 -9.55 -7.77
C PHE A 112 -11.25 -8.90 -9.09
N VAL A 113 -10.87 -9.47 -10.23
CA VAL A 113 -11.25 -8.96 -11.55
C VAL A 113 -12.75 -9.01 -11.74
N ARG A 114 -13.44 -10.07 -11.31
CA ARG A 114 -14.90 -10.15 -11.39
C ARG A 114 -15.59 -9.03 -10.60
N GLU A 115 -15.06 -8.67 -9.43
CA GLU A 115 -15.66 -7.65 -8.55
C GLU A 115 -15.22 -6.22 -8.88
N HIS A 116 -14.00 -6.03 -9.38
CA HIS A 116 -13.34 -4.73 -9.50
C HIS A 116 -12.82 -4.40 -10.90
N GLY A 117 -12.88 -5.33 -11.86
CA GLY A 117 -12.44 -5.18 -13.24
C GLY A 117 -10.92 -5.09 -13.43
N GLN A 118 -10.52 -4.77 -14.66
CA GLN A 118 -9.13 -4.64 -15.14
C GLN A 118 -8.35 -5.97 -15.24
N PRO A 119 -8.84 -6.96 -16.01
CA PRO A 119 -8.12 -8.21 -16.27
C PRO A 119 -6.71 -7.96 -16.83
N GLU A 120 -6.55 -6.98 -17.71
CA GLU A 120 -5.30 -6.69 -18.43
C GLU A 120 -4.12 -6.46 -17.47
N LEU A 121 -4.39 -5.87 -16.31
CA LEU A 121 -3.38 -5.52 -15.32
C LEU A 121 -2.90 -6.75 -14.53
N TRP A 122 -3.74 -7.77 -14.40
CA TRP A 122 -3.34 -9.06 -13.82
C TRP A 122 -2.67 -9.96 -14.87
N GLU A 123 -3.12 -9.89 -16.12
CA GLU A 123 -2.49 -10.61 -17.25
C GLU A 123 -1.06 -10.12 -17.50
N GLU A 124 -0.83 -8.79 -17.49
CA GLU A 124 0.50 -8.19 -17.56
C GLU A 124 1.41 -8.61 -16.40
N ALA A 125 0.82 -8.93 -15.24
CA ALA A 125 1.51 -9.48 -14.07
C ALA A 125 1.77 -11.00 -14.16
N GLY A 126 1.37 -11.65 -15.27
CA GLY A 126 1.57 -13.08 -15.50
C GLY A 126 0.45 -13.98 -14.99
N TYR A 127 -0.68 -13.42 -14.57
CA TYR A 127 -1.85 -14.20 -14.14
C TYR A 127 -2.70 -14.60 -15.34
N VAL A 128 -3.21 -15.84 -15.31
CA VAL A 128 -4.18 -16.31 -16.30
C VAL A 128 -5.59 -16.00 -15.78
N ILE A 129 -6.22 -14.98 -16.36
CA ILE A 129 -7.60 -14.57 -16.07
C ILE A 129 -8.52 -15.19 -17.12
N SER A 130 -9.03 -16.39 -16.86
CA SER A 130 -10.03 -17.06 -17.70
C SER A 130 -11.36 -17.16 -16.94
N GLU A 131 -12.48 -16.91 -17.63
CA GLU A 131 -13.82 -17.06 -17.04
C GLU A 131 -14.20 -18.54 -16.79
N ASP A 132 -13.46 -19.48 -17.38
CA ASP A 132 -13.67 -20.92 -17.21
C ASP A 132 -12.92 -21.44 -15.97
N GLY A 133 -13.54 -21.30 -14.79
CA GLY A 133 -12.92 -21.77 -13.55
C GLY A 133 -13.76 -21.56 -12.29
N ALA A 134 -14.96 -22.12 -12.28
CA ALA A 134 -15.73 -22.44 -11.07
C ALA A 134 -16.24 -23.88 -11.16
#